data_AF-A0A7L8V737-F1
#
_entry.id   AF-A0A7L8V737-F1
#
_cell.length_a   1.000
_cell.length_b   1.000
_cell.length_c   1.000
_cell.angle_alpha   90.00
_cell.angle_beta   90.00
_cell.angle_gamma   90.00
#
_symmetry.space_group_name_H-M   'P 1'
#
loop_
_entity.id
_entity.type
_entity.pdbx_description
1 polymer ?
#
loop_
_entity_poly.entity_id
_entity_poly.type
_entity_poly.pdbx_seq_one_letter_code
_entity_poly.pdbx_strand_id
1 'polypeptide(L)'
;MKQIAIIGTTASGKSALSIEVALKTDSIILSLDSLSVYKEIDIASAKPTKDEMQGILHFGIDVVYPSYQFGIMDFIDCYNEAYHYALTHNKNLIITGGSSFYLKSLIDGLSINEYPTTNQKIDISHQEAYDMLVEIDPTYMLKIDKNDTYRIEKAYNIYKSSNMSPSLFFENYKKIPIIKDIDIFEIEWDIELLRQRINLRTIKMIEDGLIDEVIYLEKKYPRNLNSMKSIGIIETLDYLDGKSTKKELLDLISIHTAQLAKKQRTFNKTQLPTHTKDSLSNIKKAIFKNFLV
;
A
#
# COMPACT_ATOMS: atom_id res chain seq x y z
N MET A 1 -2.07 2.91 25.14
CA MET A 1 -2.24 3.26 23.71
C MET A 1 -2.89 2.10 22.99
N LYS A 2 -4.00 2.35 22.29
CA LYS A 2 -4.64 1.40 21.37
C LYS A 2 -4.19 1.70 19.94
N GLN A 3 -3.98 0.65 19.16
CA GLN A 3 -3.63 0.75 17.74
C GLN A 3 -4.58 -0.11 16.91
N ILE A 4 -5.19 0.48 15.88
CA ILE A 4 -6.11 -0.22 14.97
C ILE A 4 -5.77 0.10 13.52
N ALA A 5 -6.17 -0.77 12.60
CA ALA A 5 -6.11 -0.52 11.17
C ALA A 5 -7.52 -0.36 10.57
N ILE A 6 -7.75 0.74 9.86
CA ILE A 6 -8.97 0.98 9.08
C ILE A 6 -8.59 0.91 7.60
N ILE A 7 -8.88 -0.22 6.97
CA ILE A 7 -8.53 -0.47 5.57
C ILE A 7 -9.75 -0.48 4.68
N GLY A 8 -9.51 -0.39 3.37
CA GLY A 8 -10.54 -0.52 2.36
C GLY A 8 -10.05 0.00 1.04
N THR A 9 -10.81 -0.25 -0.01
CA THR A 9 -10.43 0.20 -1.36
C THR A 9 -10.34 1.72 -1.45
N THR A 10 -9.76 2.22 -2.53
CA THR A 10 -10.00 3.62 -2.93
C THR A 10 -11.51 3.94 -2.98
N ALA A 11 -11.87 5.19 -2.72
CA ALA A 11 -13.25 5.69 -2.61
C ALA A 11 -14.15 5.01 -1.53
N SER A 12 -13.62 4.18 -0.63
CA SER A 12 -14.42 3.50 0.41
C SER A 12 -14.94 4.40 1.54
N GLY A 13 -14.42 5.63 1.68
CA GLY A 13 -14.73 6.52 2.80
C GLY A 13 -13.84 6.32 4.04
N LYS A 14 -12.78 5.50 3.95
CA LYS A 14 -11.84 5.23 5.04
C LYS A 14 -11.22 6.49 5.68
N SER A 15 -10.82 7.49 4.89
CA SER A 15 -10.19 8.71 5.42
C SER A 15 -11.16 9.51 6.30
N ALA A 16 -12.40 9.70 5.84
CA ALA A 16 -13.42 10.39 6.62
C ALA A 16 -13.76 9.62 7.92
N LEU A 17 -13.84 8.28 7.85
CA LEU A 17 -14.06 7.47 9.04
C LEU A 17 -12.87 7.54 10.01
N SER A 18 -11.63 7.47 9.52
CA SER A 18 -10.44 7.54 10.40
C SER A 18 -10.34 8.89 11.11
N ILE A 19 -10.68 9.99 10.44
CA ILE A 19 -10.73 11.33 11.04
C ILE A 19 -11.82 11.38 12.11
N GLU A 20 -13.03 10.90 11.81
CA GLU A 20 -14.12 10.87 12.81
C GLU A 20 -13.76 10.05 14.05
N VAL A 21 -13.17 8.87 13.86
CA VAL A 21 -12.73 8.01 14.96
C VAL A 21 -11.61 8.71 15.74
N ALA A 22 -10.64 9.31 15.06
CA ALA A 22 -9.52 9.99 15.72
C ALA A 22 -9.96 11.12 16.64
N LEU A 23 -10.92 11.95 16.23
CA LEU A 23 -11.47 13.04 17.07
C LEU A 23 -12.12 12.52 18.34
N LYS A 24 -12.83 11.38 18.25
CA LYS A 24 -13.58 10.81 19.37
C LYS A 24 -12.74 9.95 20.31
N THR A 25 -11.55 9.55 19.88
CA THR A 25 -10.69 8.59 20.59
C THR A 25 -9.33 9.17 20.94
N ASP A 26 -9.13 10.47 20.71
CA ASP A 26 -7.84 11.16 20.82
C ASP A 26 -6.70 10.40 20.11
N SER A 27 -6.94 10.02 18.86
CA SER A 27 -5.96 9.31 18.04
C SER A 27 -5.20 10.25 17.10
N ILE A 28 -3.97 9.85 16.79
CA ILE A 28 -3.26 10.30 15.58
C ILE A 28 -3.46 9.30 14.45
N ILE A 29 -3.12 9.70 13.23
CA ILE A 29 -3.32 8.88 12.03
C ILE A 29 -1.97 8.60 11.35
N LEU A 30 -1.76 7.36 10.89
CA LEU A 30 -0.71 6.99 9.94
C LEU A 30 -1.37 6.58 8.61
N SER A 31 -1.00 7.27 7.53
CA SER A 31 -1.47 6.95 6.17
C SER A 31 -0.78 5.71 5.59
N LEU A 32 -1.56 4.77 5.08
CA LEU A 32 -1.16 3.61 4.26
C LEU A 32 -1.45 3.88 2.79
N ASP A 33 -0.91 4.95 2.22
CA ASP A 33 -1.08 5.27 0.81
C ASP A 33 0.26 5.69 0.20
N SER A 34 0.71 4.91 -0.78
CA SER A 34 2.02 5.05 -1.43
C SER A 34 2.13 6.28 -2.32
N LEU A 35 1.02 6.97 -2.62
CA LEU A 35 1.03 8.23 -3.37
C LEU A 35 0.94 9.43 -2.43
N SER A 36 0.21 9.31 -1.31
CA SER A 36 0.06 10.39 -0.32
C SER A 36 1.36 10.83 0.36
N VAL A 37 2.37 9.95 0.37
CA VAL A 37 3.70 10.23 0.93
C VAL A 37 4.44 11.32 0.15
N TYR A 38 4.07 11.56 -1.12
CA TYR A 38 4.72 12.54 -1.96
C TYR A 38 4.14 13.94 -1.75
N LYS A 39 5.03 14.88 -1.45
CA LYS A 39 4.78 16.31 -1.53
C LYS A 39 4.37 16.67 -2.96
N GLU A 40 3.51 17.68 -3.10
CA GLU A 40 3.09 18.26 -4.39
C GLU A 40 2.21 17.35 -5.27
N ILE A 41 1.93 16.13 -4.84
CA ILE A 41 0.93 15.24 -5.46
C ILE A 41 -0.30 15.21 -4.57
N ASP A 42 -1.15 16.22 -4.67
CA ASP A 42 -2.26 16.50 -3.77
C ASP A 42 -3.57 15.92 -4.31
N ILE A 43 -3.96 16.34 -5.50
CA ILE A 43 -5.22 15.97 -6.13
C ILE A 43 -5.16 14.52 -6.61
N ALA A 44 -4.07 14.11 -7.27
CA ALA A 44 -3.91 12.76 -7.80
C ALA A 44 -3.85 11.69 -6.68
N SER A 45 -3.22 12.00 -5.54
CA SER A 45 -3.24 11.12 -4.37
C SER A 45 -4.58 11.16 -3.65
N ALA A 46 -5.29 12.29 -3.76
CA ALA A 46 -6.50 12.60 -3.03
C ALA A 46 -6.37 12.22 -1.54
N LYS A 47 -5.22 12.62 -0.99
CA LYS A 47 -4.95 12.75 0.43
C LYS A 47 -5.84 13.86 1.01
N PRO A 48 -6.21 13.77 2.30
CA PRO A 48 -7.09 14.76 2.91
C PRO A 48 -6.44 16.15 2.90
N THR A 49 -7.24 17.19 2.69
CA THR A 49 -6.77 18.57 2.84
C THR A 49 -6.55 18.91 4.32
N LYS A 50 -5.83 20.01 4.60
CA LYS A 50 -5.63 20.50 5.98
C LYS A 50 -6.96 20.73 6.72
N ASP A 51 -7.97 21.23 6.02
CA ASP A 51 -9.30 21.46 6.58
C ASP A 51 -10.02 20.13 6.87
N GLU A 52 -9.92 19.15 5.95
CA GLU A 52 -10.48 17.82 6.16
C GLU A 52 -9.79 17.08 7.30
N MET A 53 -8.49 17.28 7.51
CA MET A 53 -7.74 16.67 8.63
C MET A 53 -8.22 17.17 10.01
N GLN A 54 -8.92 18.31 10.08
CA GLN A 54 -9.48 18.86 11.33
C GLN A 54 -8.46 18.99 12.48
N GLY A 55 -7.22 19.35 12.14
CA GLY A 55 -6.12 19.50 13.11
C GLY A 55 -5.54 18.20 13.65
N ILE A 56 -6.02 17.03 13.18
CA ILE A 56 -5.48 15.73 13.58
C ILE A 56 -4.12 15.53 12.92
N LEU A 57 -3.12 15.13 13.70
CA LEU A 57 -1.80 14.83 13.19
C LEU A 57 -1.82 13.57 12.32
N HIS A 58 -1.36 13.72 11.07
CA HIS A 58 -1.22 12.64 10.10
C HIS A 58 0.27 12.39 9.80
N PHE A 59 0.72 11.18 10.01
CA PHE A 59 2.02 10.66 9.55
C PHE A 59 1.85 9.97 8.18
N GLY A 60 2.95 9.84 7.44
CA GLY A 60 2.94 9.19 6.13
C GLY A 60 2.27 10.01 5.01
N ILE A 61 2.10 11.31 5.21
CA ILE A 61 1.61 12.27 4.22
C ILE A 61 2.66 13.37 4.07
N ASP A 62 2.93 13.81 2.84
CA ASP A 62 3.88 14.90 2.55
C ASP A 62 5.29 14.68 3.15
N VAL A 63 5.77 13.44 3.10
CA VAL A 63 7.06 13.04 3.69
C VAL A 63 8.21 13.38 2.75
N VAL A 64 8.09 13.00 1.47
CA VAL A 64 9.18 13.06 0.48
C VAL A 64 8.77 13.79 -0.80
N TYR A 65 9.72 14.29 -1.59
CA TYR A 65 9.41 14.85 -2.91
C TYR A 65 9.21 13.76 -3.98
N PRO A 66 8.48 14.02 -5.08
CA PRO A 66 8.21 13.06 -6.16
C PRO A 66 9.44 12.39 -6.77
N SER A 67 10.62 13.01 -6.69
CA SER A 67 11.89 12.46 -7.16
C SER A 67 12.49 11.38 -6.26
N TYR A 68 12.03 11.26 -5.01
CA TYR A 68 12.52 10.27 -4.06
C TYR A 68 11.90 8.90 -4.32
N GLN A 69 12.68 7.83 -4.19
CA GLN A 69 12.14 6.47 -4.29
C GLN A 69 11.69 5.99 -2.92
N PHE A 70 10.40 6.17 -2.61
CA PHE A 70 9.83 5.74 -1.34
C PHE A 70 9.63 4.21 -1.30
N GLY A 71 10.29 3.56 -0.35
CA GLY A 71 10.31 2.11 -0.17
C GLY A 71 9.63 1.64 1.12
N ILE A 72 9.78 0.34 1.41
CA ILE A 72 9.20 -0.27 2.61
C ILE A 72 9.89 0.17 3.89
N MET A 73 11.21 0.42 3.85
CA MET A 73 11.97 0.88 5.01
C MET A 73 11.54 2.29 5.41
N ASP A 74 11.39 3.20 4.44
CA ASP A 74 10.90 4.56 4.71
C ASP A 74 9.49 4.54 5.35
N PHE A 75 8.64 3.61 4.91
CA PHE A 75 7.32 3.43 5.50
C PHE A 75 7.39 2.93 6.95
N ILE A 76 8.32 2.02 7.26
CA ILE A 76 8.54 1.54 8.63
C ILE A 76 9.07 2.65 9.53
N ASP A 77 9.94 3.52 9.01
CA ASP A 77 10.40 4.68 9.74
C ASP A 77 9.23 5.62 10.07
N CYS A 78 8.35 5.90 9.09
CA CYS A 78 7.13 6.66 9.33
C CYS A 78 6.22 6.01 10.39
N TYR A 79 6.12 4.67 10.38
CA TYR A 79 5.36 3.94 11.40
C TYR A 79 5.99 4.10 12.78
N ASN A 80 7.30 3.92 12.90
CA ASN A 80 8.02 4.05 14.17
C ASN A 80 7.89 5.47 14.73
N GLU A 81 8.01 6.49 13.89
CA GLU A 81 7.77 7.89 14.30
C GLU A 81 6.36 8.10 14.84
N ALA A 82 5.34 7.63 14.10
CA ALA A 82 3.95 7.74 14.54
C ALA A 82 3.71 6.98 15.85
N TYR A 83 4.24 5.76 15.96
CA TYR A 83 4.10 4.91 17.13
C TYR A 83 4.75 5.54 18.37
N HIS A 84 5.98 6.04 18.25
CA HIS A 84 6.67 6.74 19.33
C HIS A 84 5.97 8.02 19.73
N TYR A 85 5.45 8.80 18.76
CA TYR A 85 4.65 9.98 19.07
C TYR A 85 3.39 9.62 19.87
N ALA A 86 2.61 8.63 19.41
CA ALA A 86 1.40 8.23 20.12
C ALA A 86 1.71 7.73 21.54
N LEU A 87 2.77 6.93 21.72
CA LEU A 87 3.19 6.47 23.04
C LEU A 87 3.57 7.63 23.97
N THR A 88 4.44 8.52 23.50
CA THR A 88 4.96 9.64 24.31
C THR A 88 3.89 10.66 24.69
N HIS A 89 2.86 10.81 23.85
CA HIS A 89 1.76 11.75 24.07
C HIS A 89 0.48 11.09 24.61
N ASN A 90 0.54 9.81 24.99
CA ASN A 90 -0.61 9.02 25.45
C ASN A 90 -1.81 9.03 24.48
N LYS A 91 -1.54 9.12 23.17
CA LYS A 91 -2.57 9.07 22.13
C LYS A 91 -2.77 7.65 21.63
N ASN A 92 -3.87 7.44 20.94
CA ASN A 92 -4.13 6.22 20.18
C ASN A 92 -3.59 6.35 18.73
N LEU A 93 -3.38 5.24 18.03
CA LEU A 93 -2.85 5.23 16.66
C LEU A 93 -3.84 4.55 15.70
N ILE A 94 -4.32 5.29 14.72
CA ILE A 94 -5.13 4.75 13.63
C ILE A 94 -4.28 4.65 12.38
N ILE A 95 -4.11 3.44 11.88
CA ILE A 95 -3.44 3.18 10.61
C ILE A 95 -4.51 3.08 9.52
N THR A 96 -4.49 3.91 8.49
CA THR A 96 -5.58 3.98 7.49
C THR A 96 -5.06 4.12 6.07
N GLY A 97 -5.61 3.37 5.11
CA GLY A 97 -5.24 3.53 3.70
C GLY A 97 -5.54 2.32 2.84
N GLY A 98 -5.06 2.36 1.59
CA GLY A 98 -5.35 1.37 0.54
C GLY A 98 -4.18 0.47 0.19
N SER A 99 -2.98 0.79 0.66
CA SER A 99 -1.75 0.02 0.39
C SER A 99 -1.55 -1.06 1.45
N SER A 100 -2.43 -2.06 1.47
CA SER A 100 -2.38 -3.17 2.44
C SER A 100 -1.10 -3.98 2.43
N PHE A 101 -0.28 -3.85 1.38
CA PHE A 101 1.09 -4.36 1.37
C PHE A 101 1.92 -3.82 2.53
N TYR A 102 1.84 -2.51 2.82
CA TYR A 102 2.56 -1.90 3.93
C TYR A 102 2.09 -2.43 5.29
N LEU A 103 0.77 -2.56 5.48
CA LEU A 103 0.21 -3.17 6.68
C LEU A 103 0.68 -4.62 6.85
N LYS A 104 0.66 -5.39 5.76
CA LYS A 104 1.13 -6.77 5.74
C LYS A 104 2.61 -6.86 6.12
N SER A 105 3.44 -5.95 5.62
CA SER A 105 4.86 -5.88 5.98
C SER A 105 5.10 -5.56 7.46
N LEU A 106 4.26 -4.72 8.07
CA LEU A 106 4.34 -4.46 9.52
C LEU A 106 3.94 -5.69 10.34
N ILE A 107 2.89 -6.41 9.92
CA ILE A 107 2.39 -7.62 10.61
C ILE A 107 3.37 -8.78 10.45
N ASP A 108 3.84 -9.05 9.24
CA ASP A 108 4.78 -10.15 8.99
C ASP A 108 6.19 -9.82 9.46
N GLY A 109 6.52 -8.53 9.52
CA GLY A 109 7.85 -8.07 9.79
C GLY A 109 8.79 -8.09 8.60
N LEU A 110 10.02 -7.66 8.87
CA LEU A 110 11.15 -7.76 7.96
C LEU A 110 12.21 -8.71 8.52
N SER A 111 13.04 -9.27 7.64
CA SER A 111 14.26 -9.94 8.09
C SER A 111 15.24 -8.89 8.62
N ILE A 112 15.86 -9.17 9.75
CA ILE A 112 16.84 -8.29 10.38
C ILE A 112 18.15 -8.25 9.56
N ASN A 113 18.48 -9.35 8.90
CA ASN A 113 19.68 -9.45 8.09
C ASN A 113 19.38 -8.94 6.67
N GLU A 114 20.30 -8.14 6.13
CA GLU A 114 20.23 -7.68 4.74
C GLU A 114 20.17 -8.89 3.81
N TYR A 115 19.10 -8.98 3.01
CA TYR A 115 19.05 -9.95 1.93
C TYR A 115 20.24 -9.66 1.01
N PRO A 116 21.06 -10.65 0.65
CA PRO A 116 21.99 -10.46 -0.45
C PRO A 116 21.16 -10.17 -1.72
N THR A 117 21.14 -8.90 -2.12
CA THR A 117 20.30 -8.42 -3.22
C THR A 117 20.94 -8.80 -4.54
N THR A 118 20.54 -9.94 -5.08
CA THR A 118 20.75 -10.25 -6.49
C THR A 118 19.42 -10.61 -7.11
N ASN A 119 18.73 -9.63 -7.70
CA ASN A 119 17.73 -9.91 -8.76
C ASN A 119 18.48 -10.14 -10.07
N GLN A 120 19.40 -11.11 -10.07
CA GLN A 120 20.08 -11.52 -11.30
C GLN A 120 19.17 -12.51 -12.02
N LYS A 121 19.10 -12.40 -13.34
CA LYS A 121 18.48 -13.46 -14.13
C LYS A 121 19.24 -14.76 -13.89
N ILE A 122 18.51 -15.88 -13.81
CA ILE A 122 19.13 -17.21 -13.74
C ILE A 122 20.13 -17.33 -14.90
N ASP A 123 21.37 -17.70 -14.58
CA ASP A 123 22.48 -17.88 -15.52
C ASP A 123 22.57 -19.30 -16.10
N ILE A 124 21.64 -20.17 -15.70
CA ILE A 124 21.41 -21.53 -16.18
C ILE A 124 19.96 -21.68 -16.67
N SER A 125 19.61 -22.83 -17.27
CA SER A 125 18.24 -23.06 -17.69
C SER A 125 17.30 -23.22 -16.48
N HIS A 126 16.03 -22.90 -16.70
CA HIS A 126 14.98 -23.02 -15.67
C HIS A 126 14.85 -24.44 -15.10
N GLN A 127 14.93 -25.46 -15.97
CA GLN A 127 14.84 -26.85 -15.57
C GLN A 127 16.07 -27.26 -14.74
N GLU A 128 17.28 -26.88 -15.17
CA GLU A 128 18.51 -27.15 -14.42
C GLU A 128 18.48 -26.47 -13.04
N ALA A 129 17.99 -25.22 -12.96
CA ALA A 129 17.85 -24.52 -11.68
C ALA A 129 16.87 -25.24 -10.75
N TYR A 130 15.73 -25.70 -11.29
CA TYR A 130 14.76 -26.45 -10.49
C TYR A 130 15.34 -27.76 -9.98
N ASP A 131 15.96 -28.57 -10.84
CA ASP A 131 16.52 -29.87 -10.47
C ASP A 131 17.63 -29.72 -9.43
N MET A 132 18.54 -28.76 -9.62
CA MET A 132 19.59 -28.42 -8.65
C MET A 132 19.00 -28.02 -7.29
N LEU A 133 17.98 -27.16 -7.28
CA LEU A 133 17.35 -26.72 -6.05
C LEU A 133 16.56 -27.83 -5.35
N VAL A 134 15.99 -28.80 -6.09
CA VAL A 134 15.33 -29.97 -5.52
C VAL A 134 16.33 -30.88 -4.79
N GLU A 135 17.54 -31.02 -5.30
CA GLU A 135 18.62 -31.75 -4.60
C GLU A 135 19.05 -31.02 -3.32
N ILE A 136 19.13 -29.69 -3.35
CA ILE A 136 19.55 -28.86 -2.21
C ILE A 136 18.47 -28.74 -1.14
N ASP A 137 17.21 -28.56 -1.54
CA ASP A 137 16.07 -28.32 -0.65
C ASP A 137 14.77 -28.93 -1.18
N PRO A 138 14.63 -30.27 -1.10
CA PRO A 138 13.45 -30.94 -1.60
C PRO A 138 12.19 -30.48 -0.86
N THR A 139 12.29 -30.13 0.42
CA THR A 139 11.13 -29.76 1.24
C THR A 139 10.51 -28.42 0.85
N TYR A 140 11.34 -27.47 0.42
CA TYR A 140 10.88 -26.19 -0.08
C TYR A 140 10.42 -26.29 -1.53
N MET A 141 11.22 -26.95 -2.38
CA MET A 141 10.99 -26.98 -3.82
C MET A 141 9.77 -27.81 -4.22
N LEU A 142 9.43 -28.89 -3.50
CA LEU A 142 8.22 -29.67 -3.77
C LEU A 142 6.91 -28.89 -3.55
N LYS A 143 6.96 -27.72 -2.90
CA LYS A 143 5.80 -26.82 -2.74
C LYS A 143 5.64 -25.83 -3.90
N ILE A 144 6.63 -25.77 -4.80
CA ILE A 144 6.67 -24.83 -5.91
C ILE A 144 6.36 -25.61 -7.20
N ASP A 145 5.44 -25.08 -8.01
CA ASP A 145 5.17 -25.66 -9.32
C ASP A 145 6.43 -25.54 -10.19
N LYS A 146 6.80 -26.61 -10.89
CA LYS A 146 7.98 -26.63 -11.76
C LYS A 146 7.96 -25.58 -12.86
N ASN A 147 6.81 -24.97 -13.19
CA ASN A 147 6.70 -23.89 -14.18
C ASN A 147 6.68 -22.49 -13.55
N ASP A 148 6.77 -22.38 -12.22
CA ASP A 148 6.78 -21.10 -11.50
C ASP A 148 8.17 -20.45 -11.59
N THR A 149 8.44 -19.86 -12.76
CA THR A 149 9.70 -19.17 -13.09
C THR A 149 10.10 -18.16 -12.03
N TYR A 150 9.15 -17.39 -11.50
CA TYR A 150 9.40 -16.37 -10.50
C TYR A 150 9.89 -16.96 -9.17
N ARG A 151 9.20 -17.97 -8.64
CA ARG A 151 9.60 -18.59 -7.35
C ARG A 151 10.89 -19.37 -7.47
N ILE A 152 11.12 -20.04 -8.60
CA ILE A 152 12.35 -20.79 -8.88
C ILE A 152 13.53 -19.83 -9.03
N GLU A 153 13.39 -18.75 -9.79
CA GLU A 153 14.42 -17.70 -9.92
C GLU A 153 14.76 -17.06 -8.57
N LYS A 154 13.75 -16.83 -7.74
CA LYS A 154 13.97 -16.30 -6.38
C LYS A 154 14.74 -17.29 -5.50
N ALA A 155 14.35 -18.57 -5.51
CA ALA A 155 15.04 -19.62 -4.74
C ALA A 155 16.49 -19.80 -5.22
N TYR A 156 16.71 -19.75 -6.53
CA TYR A 156 18.04 -19.80 -7.14
C TYR A 156 18.91 -18.62 -6.70
N ASN A 157 18.38 -17.40 -6.78
CA ASN A 157 19.09 -16.21 -6.35
C ASN A 157 19.42 -16.23 -4.86
N ILE A 158 18.53 -16.76 -4.01
CA ILE A 158 18.82 -16.98 -2.58
C ILE A 158 20.03 -17.90 -2.44
N TYR A 159 20.01 -19.06 -3.10
CA TYR A 159 21.11 -20.02 -3.01
C TYR A 159 22.43 -19.44 -3.53
N LYS A 160 22.43 -18.83 -4.72
CA LYS A 160 23.64 -18.28 -5.34
C LYS A 160 24.31 -17.20 -4.49
N SER A 161 23.50 -16.39 -3.82
CA SER A 161 23.97 -15.19 -3.13
C SER A 161 24.30 -15.42 -1.65
N SER A 162 23.67 -16.43 -1.02
CA SER A 162 23.90 -16.78 0.39
C SER A 162 24.67 -18.09 0.60
N ASN A 163 24.77 -18.93 -0.45
CA ASN A 163 25.22 -20.31 -0.39
C ASN A 163 24.41 -21.19 0.60
N MET A 164 23.17 -20.78 0.92
CA MET A 164 22.24 -21.49 1.79
C MET A 164 21.07 -22.04 0.99
N SER A 165 20.54 -23.20 1.40
CA SER A 165 19.25 -23.67 0.90
C SER A 165 18.13 -22.67 1.23
N PRO A 166 17.06 -22.56 0.42
CA PRO A 166 15.94 -21.66 0.71
C PRO A 166 15.37 -21.82 2.13
N SER A 167 15.16 -23.04 2.62
CA SER A 167 14.64 -23.29 3.96
C SER A 167 15.57 -22.79 5.05
N LEU A 168 16.87 -23.10 4.96
CA LEU A 168 17.87 -22.62 5.91
C LEU A 168 17.99 -21.09 5.87
N PHE A 169 17.92 -20.52 4.67
CA PHE A 169 17.90 -19.08 4.49
C PHE A 169 16.69 -18.44 5.18
N PHE A 170 15.46 -18.94 4.96
CA PHE A 170 14.28 -18.39 5.64
C PHE A 170 14.27 -18.63 7.15
N GLU A 171 14.96 -19.68 7.63
CA GLU A 171 15.15 -19.91 9.06
C GLU A 171 16.12 -18.91 9.69
N ASN A 172 17.23 -18.59 9.01
CA ASN A 172 18.24 -17.63 9.45
C ASN A 172 17.80 -16.17 9.29
N TYR A 173 16.93 -15.90 8.31
CA TYR A 173 16.40 -14.58 7.98
C TYR A 173 14.91 -14.50 8.36
N LYS A 174 14.56 -15.05 9.53
CA LYS A 174 13.20 -14.98 10.08
C LYS A 174 12.75 -13.54 10.14
N LYS A 175 11.53 -13.30 9.63
CA LYS A 175 10.90 -12.01 9.75
C LYS A 175 10.42 -11.82 11.18
N ILE A 176 10.72 -10.67 11.77
CA ILE A 176 10.21 -10.30 13.09
C ILE A 176 9.06 -9.32 12.92
N PRO A 177 7.82 -9.71 13.28
CA PRO A 177 6.66 -8.81 13.28
C PRO A 177 6.98 -7.50 13.99
N ILE A 178 6.72 -6.39 13.29
CA ILE A 178 6.83 -5.05 13.87
C ILE A 178 5.58 -4.79 14.72
N ILE A 179 4.42 -5.22 14.22
CA ILE A 179 3.16 -5.21 14.96
C ILE A 179 2.79 -6.65 15.32
N LYS A 180 2.70 -6.95 16.61
CA LYS A 180 2.32 -8.29 17.09
C LYS A 180 0.83 -8.55 16.98
N ASP A 181 0.01 -7.62 17.48
CA ASP A 181 -1.45 -7.72 17.49
C ASP A 181 -2.06 -6.38 17.03
N ILE A 182 -2.96 -6.44 16.06
CA ILE A 182 -3.69 -5.27 15.57
C ILE A 182 -5.10 -5.66 15.12
N ASP A 183 -6.08 -4.92 15.62
CA ASP A 183 -7.45 -5.03 15.14
C ASP A 183 -7.56 -4.37 13.76
N ILE A 184 -7.96 -5.16 12.76
CA ILE A 184 -8.12 -4.70 11.38
C ILE A 184 -9.62 -4.62 11.06
N PHE A 185 -10.03 -3.49 10.51
CA PHE A 185 -11.39 -3.19 10.07
C PHE A 185 -11.40 -2.84 8.59
N GLU A 186 -12.01 -3.67 7.75
CA GLU A 186 -12.14 -3.45 6.31
C GLU A 186 -13.54 -2.95 5.95
N ILE A 187 -13.61 -1.77 5.32
CA ILE A 187 -14.87 -1.24 4.75
C ILE A 187 -15.15 -1.94 3.41
N GLU A 188 -16.27 -2.65 3.34
CA GLU A 188 -16.77 -3.27 2.12
C GLU A 188 -17.90 -2.43 1.48
N TRP A 189 -17.83 -2.34 0.15
CA TRP A 189 -18.86 -1.77 -0.69
C TRP A 189 -19.31 -2.79 -1.73
N ASP A 190 -20.58 -2.69 -2.12
CA ASP A 190 -21.06 -3.30 -3.35
C ASP A 190 -20.24 -2.79 -4.56
N ILE A 191 -20.03 -3.68 -5.53
CA ILE A 191 -19.15 -3.40 -6.68
C ILE A 191 -19.69 -2.27 -7.55
N GLU A 192 -21.00 -2.20 -7.76
CA GLU A 192 -21.61 -1.18 -8.60
C GLU A 192 -21.57 0.18 -7.92
N LEU A 193 -21.94 0.21 -6.63
CA LEU A 193 -21.83 1.42 -5.81
C LEU A 193 -20.37 1.92 -5.73
N LEU A 194 -19.41 1.02 -5.60
CA LEU A 194 -17.99 1.39 -5.58
C LEU A 194 -17.57 2.04 -6.90
N ARG A 195 -18.01 1.52 -8.05
CA ARG A 195 -17.72 2.12 -9.37
C ARG A 195 -18.33 3.51 -9.49
N GLN A 196 -19.57 3.71 -9.04
CA GLN A 196 -20.20 5.03 -9.03
C GLN A 196 -19.40 6.03 -8.18
N ARG A 197 -18.96 5.60 -6.98
CA ARG A 197 -18.13 6.44 -6.10
C ARG A 197 -16.77 6.77 -6.71
N ILE A 198 -16.14 5.82 -7.40
CA ILE A 198 -14.90 6.07 -8.14
C ILE A 198 -15.14 7.12 -9.22
N ASN A 199 -16.17 6.98 -10.05
CA ASN A 199 -16.48 7.94 -11.10
C ASN A 199 -16.70 9.35 -10.55
N LEU A 200 -17.50 9.48 -9.47
CA LEU A 200 -17.73 10.78 -8.82
C LEU A 200 -16.44 11.39 -8.28
N ARG A 201 -15.55 10.59 -7.69
CA ARG A 201 -14.24 11.05 -7.22
C ARG A 201 -13.35 11.49 -8.39
N THR A 202 -13.33 10.74 -9.49
CA THR A 202 -12.55 11.09 -10.68
C THR A 202 -13.00 12.42 -11.29
N ILE A 203 -14.33 12.63 -11.39
CA ILE A 203 -14.90 13.90 -11.86
C ILE A 203 -14.42 15.04 -10.96
N LYS A 204 -14.57 14.86 -9.64
CA LYS A 204 -14.13 15.87 -8.66
C LYS A 204 -12.63 16.17 -8.78
N MET A 205 -11.77 15.17 -8.97
CA MET A 205 -10.33 15.40 -9.17
C MET A 205 -10.04 16.31 -10.37
N ILE A 206 -10.75 16.10 -11.49
CA ILE A 206 -10.60 16.98 -12.67
C ILE A 206 -11.11 18.39 -12.38
N GLU A 207 -12.23 18.53 -11.66
CA GLU A 207 -12.78 19.83 -11.26
C GLU A 207 -11.86 20.58 -10.28
N ASP A 208 -11.21 19.85 -9.38
CA ASP A 208 -10.27 20.38 -8.38
C ASP A 208 -8.91 20.79 -8.99
N GLY A 209 -8.67 20.48 -10.28
CA GLY A 209 -7.47 20.93 -11.00
C GLY A 209 -6.40 19.85 -11.23
N LEU A 210 -6.76 18.56 -11.30
CA LEU A 210 -5.79 17.47 -11.55
C LEU A 210 -4.90 17.74 -12.78
N ILE A 211 -5.46 18.30 -13.86
CA ILE A 211 -4.70 18.59 -15.09
C ILE A 211 -3.60 19.63 -14.80
N ASP A 212 -3.92 20.67 -14.04
CA ASP A 212 -2.97 21.72 -13.68
C ASP A 212 -1.86 21.19 -12.75
N GLU A 213 -2.22 20.32 -11.79
CA GLU A 213 -1.26 19.62 -10.94
C GLU A 213 -0.27 18.79 -11.79
N VAL A 214 -0.76 18.02 -12.76
CA VAL A 214 0.10 17.19 -13.61
C VAL A 214 1.00 18.03 -14.51
N ILE A 215 0.49 19.15 -15.07
CA ILE A 215 1.33 20.11 -15.82
C ILE A 215 2.44 20.68 -14.93
N TYR A 216 2.13 21.00 -13.67
CA TYR A 216 3.12 21.48 -12.71
C TYR A 216 4.18 20.41 -12.43
N LEU A 217 3.76 19.18 -12.14
CA LEU A 217 4.65 18.07 -11.84
C LEU A 217 5.56 17.74 -13.02
N GLU A 218 5.01 17.71 -14.24
CA GLU A 218 5.77 17.41 -15.45
C GLU A 218 6.90 18.43 -15.72
N LYS A 219 6.66 19.72 -15.44
CA LYS A 219 7.68 20.75 -15.60
C LYS A 219 8.87 20.56 -14.65
N LYS A 220 8.65 19.89 -13.51
CA LYS A 220 9.61 19.78 -12.41
C LYS A 220 10.27 18.42 -12.32
N TYR A 221 9.58 17.36 -12.75
CA TYR A 221 9.97 15.97 -12.53
C TYR A 221 9.92 15.16 -13.83
N PRO A 222 10.94 14.31 -14.09
CA PRO A 222 10.92 13.46 -15.27
C PRO A 222 9.84 12.38 -15.18
N ARG A 223 9.15 12.12 -16.30
CA ARG A 223 8.04 11.16 -16.39
C ARG A 223 8.41 9.71 -16.04
N ASN A 224 9.69 9.34 -16.02
CA ASN A 224 10.14 7.97 -15.76
C ASN A 224 10.11 7.57 -14.27
N LEU A 225 9.92 8.55 -13.36
CA LEU A 225 9.82 8.31 -11.92
C LEU A 225 8.58 7.48 -11.57
N ASN A 226 8.66 6.71 -10.48
CA ASN A 226 7.55 5.85 -10.03
C ASN A 226 6.32 6.67 -9.63
N SER A 227 6.52 7.81 -8.98
CA SER A 227 5.47 8.77 -8.61
C SER A 227 4.67 9.21 -9.85
N MET A 228 5.36 9.54 -10.94
CA MET A 228 4.78 10.01 -12.21
C MET A 228 4.04 8.91 -13.02
N LYS A 229 4.17 7.64 -12.63
CA LYS A 229 3.47 6.50 -13.25
C LYS A 229 2.17 6.13 -12.53
N SER A 230 1.76 6.93 -11.56
CA SER A 230 0.56 6.65 -10.76
C SER A 230 -0.72 6.93 -11.54
N ILE A 231 -1.78 6.20 -11.19
CA ILE A 231 -3.14 6.42 -11.70
C ILE A 231 -3.55 7.87 -11.42
N GLY A 232 -4.20 8.52 -12.37
CA GLY A 232 -4.46 9.95 -12.40
C GLY A 232 -3.39 10.68 -13.19
N ILE A 233 -2.11 10.49 -12.85
CA ILE A 233 -0.99 11.20 -13.47
C ILE A 233 -0.71 10.66 -14.87
N ILE A 234 -0.55 9.34 -15.01
CA ILE A 234 -0.15 8.74 -16.29
C ILE A 234 -1.21 8.95 -17.38
N GLU A 235 -2.49 8.84 -17.03
CA GLU A 235 -3.60 9.10 -17.95
C GLU A 235 -3.66 10.59 -18.34
N THR A 236 -3.43 11.49 -17.38
CA THR A 236 -3.37 12.93 -17.68
C THR A 236 -2.19 13.28 -18.57
N LEU A 237 -1.01 12.65 -18.40
CA LEU A 237 0.12 12.85 -19.31
C LEU A 237 -0.22 12.38 -20.74
N ASP A 238 -0.91 11.26 -20.90
CA ASP A 238 -1.37 10.81 -22.23
C ASP A 238 -2.42 11.75 -22.85
N TYR A 239 -3.28 12.36 -22.03
CA TYR A 239 -4.18 13.43 -22.47
C TYR A 239 -3.41 14.69 -22.93
N LEU A 240 -2.39 15.12 -22.18
CA LEU A 240 -1.54 16.26 -22.53
C LEU A 240 -0.73 16.02 -23.81
N ASP A 241 -0.38 14.77 -24.11
CA ASP A 241 0.25 14.35 -25.37
C ASP A 241 -0.73 14.30 -26.55
N GLY A 242 -2.02 14.57 -26.34
CA GLY A 242 -3.05 14.49 -27.38
C GLY A 242 -3.42 13.05 -27.80
N LYS A 243 -3.08 12.04 -27.00
CA LYS A 243 -3.39 10.62 -27.28
C LYS A 243 -4.81 10.22 -26.86
N SER A 244 -5.46 11.04 -26.03
CA SER A 244 -6.83 10.80 -25.56
C SER A 244 -7.60 12.12 -25.45
N THR A 245 -8.93 12.02 -25.51
CA THR A 245 -9.85 13.12 -25.23
C THR A 245 -10.06 13.30 -23.73
N LYS A 246 -10.60 14.46 -23.30
CA LYS A 246 -10.93 14.70 -21.89
C LYS A 246 -11.94 13.67 -21.32
N LYS A 247 -12.84 13.16 -22.16
CA LYS A 247 -13.78 12.10 -21.78
C LYS A 247 -13.04 10.78 -21.55
N GLU A 248 -12.16 10.40 -22.47
CA GLU A 248 -11.35 9.18 -22.35
C GLU A 248 -10.42 9.25 -21.14
N LEU A 249 -9.84 10.42 -20.82
CA LEU A 249 -9.09 10.63 -19.59
C LEU A 249 -9.90 10.24 -18.34
N LEU A 250 -11.12 10.77 -18.21
CA LEU A 250 -12.03 10.46 -17.09
C LEU A 250 -12.36 8.96 -17.02
N ASP A 251 -12.66 8.36 -18.18
CA ASP A 251 -13.00 6.94 -18.29
C ASP A 251 -11.80 6.06 -17.90
N LEU A 252 -10.59 6.37 -18.39
CA LEU A 252 -9.37 5.63 -18.10
C LEU A 252 -8.98 5.70 -16.62
N ILE A 253 -8.98 6.89 -16.01
CA ILE A 253 -8.70 7.04 -14.57
C ILE A 253 -9.69 6.19 -13.77
N SER A 254 -10.97 6.24 -14.12
CA SER A 254 -12.01 5.48 -13.42
C SER A 254 -11.84 3.97 -13.57
N ILE A 255 -11.51 3.49 -14.79
CA ILE A 255 -11.24 2.08 -15.08
C ILE A 255 -10.02 1.59 -14.29
N HIS A 256 -8.88 2.29 -14.36
CA HIS A 256 -7.67 1.89 -13.67
C HIS A 256 -7.83 1.95 -12.15
N THR A 257 -8.56 2.95 -11.63
CA THR A 257 -8.91 3.05 -10.22
C THR A 257 -9.80 1.88 -9.77
N ALA A 258 -10.76 1.45 -10.59
CA ALA A 258 -11.58 0.26 -10.30
C ALA A 258 -10.75 -1.04 -10.35
N GLN A 259 -9.79 -1.15 -11.27
CA GLN A 259 -8.85 -2.27 -11.32
C GLN A 259 -7.92 -2.28 -10.11
N LEU A 260 -7.48 -1.12 -9.61
CA LEU A 260 -6.73 -0.99 -8.37
C LEU A 260 -7.57 -1.46 -7.18
N ALA A 261 -8.82 -1.01 -7.07
CA ALA A 261 -9.75 -1.44 -6.01
C ALA A 261 -9.96 -2.96 -6.01
N LYS A 262 -10.09 -3.58 -7.19
CA LYS A 262 -10.17 -5.05 -7.32
C LYS A 262 -8.89 -5.72 -6.78
N LYS A 263 -7.70 -5.23 -7.16
CA LYS A 263 -6.42 -5.77 -6.67
C LYS A 263 -6.31 -5.64 -5.14
N GLN A 264 -6.71 -4.50 -4.57
CA GLN A 264 -6.74 -4.28 -3.12
C GLN A 264 -7.63 -5.29 -2.40
N ARG A 265 -8.86 -5.52 -2.88
CA ARG A 265 -9.77 -6.54 -2.29
C ARG A 265 -9.17 -7.94 -2.34
N THR A 266 -8.59 -8.33 -3.47
CA THR A 266 -7.94 -9.64 -3.60
C THR A 266 -6.77 -9.78 -2.63
N PHE A 267 -5.95 -8.73 -2.50
CA PHE A 267 -4.83 -8.71 -1.56
C PHE A 267 -5.32 -8.84 -0.12
N ASN A 268 -6.29 -8.02 0.30
CA ASN A 268 -6.85 -8.05 1.65
C ASN A 268 -7.38 -9.44 2.01
N LYS A 269 -8.12 -10.06 1.08
CA LYS A 269 -8.69 -11.40 1.27
C LYS A 269 -7.64 -12.50 1.39
N THR A 270 -6.52 -12.40 0.67
CA THR A 270 -5.56 -13.52 0.51
C THR A 270 -4.29 -13.37 1.32
N GLN A 271 -3.92 -12.15 1.71
CA GLN A 271 -2.62 -11.86 2.33
C GLN A 271 -2.75 -11.37 3.78
N LEU A 272 -3.85 -10.72 4.17
CA LEU A 272 -4.03 -10.27 5.55
C LEU A 272 -4.63 -11.39 6.42
N PRO A 273 -4.34 -11.38 7.74
CA PRO A 273 -5.01 -12.28 8.68
C PRO A 273 -6.53 -12.04 8.68
N THR A 274 -7.28 -13.00 9.22
CA THR A 274 -8.73 -12.86 9.41
C THR A 274 -9.04 -11.59 10.20
N HIS A 275 -9.99 -10.80 9.70
CA HIS A 275 -10.30 -9.48 10.24
C HIS A 275 -11.78 -9.12 10.08
N THR A 276 -12.20 -8.04 10.74
CA THR A 276 -13.58 -7.56 10.69
C THR A 276 -13.84 -6.87 9.36
N LYS A 277 -14.83 -7.33 8.61
CA LYS A 277 -15.18 -6.78 7.30
C LYS A 277 -16.69 -6.63 7.17
N ASP A 278 -17.13 -5.41 6.89
CA ASP A 278 -18.56 -5.09 6.79
C ASP A 278 -18.76 -3.72 6.09
N SER A 279 -20.01 -3.33 5.91
CA SER A 279 -20.43 -1.98 5.53
C SER A 279 -19.85 -0.90 6.44
N LEU A 280 -19.70 0.31 5.89
CA LEU A 280 -19.15 1.48 6.60
C LEU A 280 -19.82 1.74 7.95
N SER A 281 -21.14 1.62 8.03
CA SER A 281 -21.93 1.87 9.25
C SER A 281 -21.66 0.81 10.33
N ASN A 282 -21.52 -0.45 9.96
CA ASN A 282 -21.22 -1.54 10.88
C ASN A 282 -19.77 -1.50 11.34
N ILE A 283 -18.82 -1.24 10.44
CA ILE A 283 -17.41 -1.04 10.77
C ILE A 283 -17.25 0.10 11.78
N LYS A 284 -17.93 1.23 11.55
CA LYS A 284 -17.93 2.35 12.49
C LYS A 284 -18.37 1.93 13.90
N LYS A 285 -19.48 1.19 14.02
CA LYS A 285 -19.97 0.66 15.31
C LYS A 285 -18.97 -0.29 15.95
N ALA A 286 -18.37 -1.19 15.15
CA ALA A 286 -17.39 -2.16 15.62
C ALA A 286 -16.12 -1.47 16.18
N ILE A 287 -15.64 -0.42 15.50
CA ILE A 287 -14.50 0.38 15.96
C ILE A 287 -14.81 1.07 17.30
N PHE A 288 -15.95 1.76 17.42
CA PHE A 288 -16.28 2.41 18.69
C PHE A 288 -16.49 1.41 19.82
N LYS A 289 -17.12 0.26 19.56
CA LYS A 289 -17.21 -0.83 20.53
C LYS A 289 -15.82 -1.32 20.94
N ASN A 290 -14.91 -1.45 19.98
CA ASN A 290 -13.53 -1.83 20.26
C ASN A 290 -12.88 -0.81 21.20
N PHE A 291 -12.97 0.51 20.98
CA PHE A 291 -12.38 1.51 21.89
C PHE A 291 -13.02 1.61 23.29
N LEU A 292 -14.22 1.05 23.50
CA LEU A 292 -14.89 1.02 24.81
C LEU A 292 -14.46 -0.17 25.69
N VAL A 293 -13.75 -1.15 25.11
CA VAL A 293 -13.20 -2.34 25.78
C VAL A 293 -11.69 -2.18 25.93
#